data_AF-A0A952SL60-F1
#
_entry.id   AF-A0A952SL60-F1
#
_cell.length_a   1.000
_cell.length_b   1.000
_cell.length_c   1.000
_cell.angle_alpha   90.00
_cell.angle_beta   90.00
_cell.angle_gamma   90.00
#
_symmetry.space_group_name_H-M   'P 1'
#
loop_
_entity.id
_entity.type
_entity.pdbx_description
1 polymer ?
#
loop_
_entity_poly.entity_id
_entity_poly.type
_entity_poly.pdbx_seq_one_letter_code
_entity_poly.pdbx_strand_id
1 'polypeptide(L)'
;IPGMSRSGSTIIGGLLAGLDRKVATEYSFFLALPTIIAATLYETWKARGAFNNQDFLALGLGMVVSFLVAWAVIAVFLTYVQRHTLRVFAYYRIILGIVVILVVR
;
A
#
# COMPACT_ATOMS: atom_id res chain seq x y z
N ILE A 1 5.04 9.74 -7.49
CA ILE A 1 6.42 9.67 -6.93
C ILE A 1 6.63 8.26 -6.37
N PRO A 2 7.45 7.41 -7.02
CA PRO A 2 7.78 6.08 -6.49
C PRO A 2 8.38 6.17 -5.08
N GLY A 3 8.07 5.20 -4.22
CA GLY A 3 8.47 5.21 -2.83
C GLY A 3 7.61 6.10 -1.92
N MET A 4 6.86 7.08 -2.44
CA MET A 4 5.85 7.80 -1.66
C MET A 4 4.66 6.87 -1.36
N SER A 5 4.34 6.69 -0.07
CA SER A 5 3.23 5.83 0.35
C SER A 5 1.90 6.40 -0.12
N ARG A 6 1.14 5.69 -0.95
CA ARG A 6 -0.26 6.07 -1.24
C ARG A 6 -1.08 6.18 0.05
N SER A 7 -1.03 5.15 0.90
CA SER A 7 -1.78 5.15 2.16
C SER A 7 -1.35 6.28 3.09
N GLY A 8 -0.05 6.45 3.31
CA GLY A 8 0.49 7.53 4.14
C GLY A 8 0.14 8.93 3.64
N SER A 9 0.24 9.20 2.34
CA SER A 9 -0.09 10.52 1.79
C SER A 9 -1.58 10.84 1.87
N THR A 10 -2.44 9.88 1.55
CA THR A 10 -3.90 10.04 1.64
C THR A 10 -4.39 10.14 3.09
N ILE A 11 -3.83 9.36 4.02
CA ILE A 11 -4.19 9.44 5.44
C ILE A 11 -3.73 10.77 6.04
N ILE A 12 -2.46 11.17 5.83
CA ILE A 12 -1.95 12.45 6.34
C ILE A 12 -2.70 13.61 5.70
N GLY A 13 -2.99 13.55 4.40
CA GLY A 13 -3.83 14.54 3.72
C GLY A 13 -5.22 14.66 4.33
N GLY A 14 -5.87 13.52 4.64
CA GLY A 14 -7.15 13.49 5.34
C GLY A 14 -7.08 14.10 6.74
N LEU A 15 -6.04 13.79 7.50
CA LEU A 15 -5.80 14.38 8.83
C LEU A 15 -5.61 15.90 8.74
N LEU A 16 -4.84 16.40 7.76
CA LEU A 16 -4.65 17.83 7.52
C LEU A 16 -5.93 18.53 7.06
N ALA A 17 -6.82 17.81 6.39
CA ALA A 17 -8.16 18.27 6.03
C ALA A 17 -9.17 18.20 7.19
N GLY A 18 -8.74 17.80 8.40
CA GLY A 18 -9.58 17.76 9.60
C GLY A 18 -10.37 16.46 9.80
N LEU A 19 -10.09 15.40 9.03
CA LEU A 19 -10.69 14.09 9.27
C LEU A 19 -10.08 13.42 10.49
N ASP A 20 -10.89 12.67 11.23
CA ASP A 20 -10.40 11.77 12.26
C ASP A 20 -9.55 10.65 11.66
N ARG A 21 -8.56 10.18 12.43
CA ARG A 21 -7.60 9.18 11.94
C ARG A 21 -8.24 7.90 11.42
N LYS A 22 -9.31 7.43 12.07
CA LYS A 22 -10.07 6.25 11.62
C LYS A 22 -10.70 6.52 10.25
N VAL A 23 -11.43 7.63 10.12
CA VAL A 23 -12.10 8.04 8.88
C VAL A 23 -11.11 8.25 7.74
N ALA A 24 -10.00 8.95 8.00
CA ALA A 24 -8.94 9.16 7.02
C ALA A 24 -8.32 7.83 6.54
N THR A 25 -8.21 6.84 7.44
CA THR A 25 -7.69 5.50 7.11
C THR A 25 -8.67 4.69 6.28
N GLU A 26 -9.95 4.68 6.67
CA GLU A 26 -11.01 4.00 5.91
C GLU A 26 -11.15 4.61 4.51
N TYR A 27 -11.18 5.94 4.42
CA TYR A 27 -11.18 6.67 3.16
C TYR A 27 -9.98 6.29 2.27
N SER A 28 -8.77 6.25 2.85
CA SER A 28 -7.56 5.85 2.13
C SER A 28 -7.67 4.45 1.52
N PHE A 29 -8.27 3.48 2.24
CA PHE A 29 -8.48 2.13 1.73
C PHE A 29 -9.57 2.06 0.67
N PHE A 30 -10.67 2.80 0.83
CA PHE A 30 -11.71 2.86 -0.20
C PHE A 30 -11.19 3.51 -1.49
N LEU A 31 -10.43 4.60 -1.38
CA LEU A 31 -9.79 5.25 -2.52
C LEU A 31 -8.79 4.32 -3.22
N ALA A 32 -8.14 3.42 -2.47
CA ALA A 32 -7.19 2.47 -3.00
C ALA A 32 -7.83 1.45 -3.97
N LEU A 33 -9.10 1.10 -3.80
CA LEU A 33 -9.77 0.11 -4.66
C LEU A 33 -9.79 0.54 -6.13
N PRO A 34 -10.43 1.65 -6.54
CA PRO A 34 -10.46 2.03 -7.95
C PRO A 34 -9.07 2.41 -8.48
N THR A 35 -8.22 3.02 -7.65
CA THR A 35 -6.90 3.51 -8.08
C THR A 35 -5.90 2.39 -8.33
N ILE A 36 -5.80 1.40 -7.42
CA ILE A 36 -4.91 0.25 -7.63
C ILE A 36 -5.45 -0.63 -8.74
N ILE A 37 -6.76 -0.91 -8.79
CA ILE A 37 -7.33 -1.78 -9.83
C ILE A 37 -7.02 -1.19 -11.21
N ALA A 38 -7.28 0.11 -11.41
CA ALA A 38 -6.98 0.77 -12.67
C ALA A 38 -5.48 0.74 -12.99
N ALA A 39 -4.61 1.03 -12.02
CA ALA A 39 -3.16 1.01 -12.22
C ALA A 39 -2.65 -0.40 -12.56
N THR A 40 -3.08 -1.43 -11.83
CA THR A 40 -2.68 -2.82 -12.05
C THR A 40 -3.13 -3.31 -13.42
N LEU A 41 -4.37 -3.04 -13.82
CA LEU A 41 -4.86 -3.41 -15.16
C LEU A 41 -4.07 -2.70 -16.26
N TYR A 42 -3.81 -1.40 -16.10
CA TYR A 42 -3.06 -0.61 -17.07
C TYR A 42 -1.62 -1.10 -17.23
N GLU A 43 -0.91 -1.33 -16.12
CA GLU A 43 0.48 -1.81 -16.14
C GLU A 43 0.56 -3.24 -16.69
N THR A 44 -0.39 -4.12 -16.31
CA THR A 44 -0.46 -5.49 -16.84
C THR A 44 -0.71 -5.49 -18.35
N TRP A 45 -1.61 -4.63 -18.82
CA TRP A 45 -1.86 -4.46 -20.26
C TRP A 45 -0.62 -3.97 -21.01
N LYS A 46 0.11 -3.00 -20.45
CA LYS A 46 1.34 -2.48 -21.04
C LYS A 46 2.45 -3.54 -21.08
N ALA A 47 2.53 -4.38 -20.05
CA ALA A 47 3.52 -5.46 -19.93
C ALA A 47 3.07 -6.80 -20.53
N ARG A 48 1.92 -6.86 -21.23
CA ARG A 48 1.32 -8.12 -21.70
C ARG A 48 2.23 -9.03 -22.52
N GLY A 49 3.19 -8.45 -23.27
CA GLY A 49 4.16 -9.20 -24.08
C GLY A 49 5.35 -9.77 -23.30
N ALA A 50 5.47 -9.46 -22.00
CA ALA A 50 6.55 -9.93 -21.14
C ALA A 50 6.18 -11.21 -20.35
N PHE A 51 4.92 -11.65 -20.40
CA PHE A 51 4.47 -12.83 -19.65
C PHE A 51 4.64 -14.11 -20.45
N ASN A 52 5.21 -15.13 -19.79
CA ASN A 52 5.22 -16.51 -20.24
C ASN A 52 4.14 -17.32 -19.50
N ASN A 53 3.80 -18.50 -20.04
CA ASN A 53 2.79 -19.39 -19.43
C ASN A 53 3.13 -19.80 -17.98
N GLN A 54 4.41 -19.82 -17.61
CA GLN A 54 4.87 -20.16 -16.26
C GLN A 54 4.59 -19.03 -15.24
N ASP A 55 4.50 -17.77 -15.70
CA ASP A 55 4.32 -16.62 -14.82
C ASP A 55 2.90 -16.54 -14.24
N PHE A 56 1.91 -17.08 -14.95
CA PHE A 56 0.51 -17.06 -14.50
C PHE A 56 0.29 -17.88 -13.23
N LEU A 57 1.05 -18.97 -13.04
CA LEU A 57 0.98 -19.76 -11.81
C LEU A 57 1.56 -18.97 -10.62
N ALA A 58 2.71 -18.32 -10.82
CA ALA A 58 3.32 -17.46 -9.81
C ALA A 58 2.43 -16.26 -9.47
N LEU A 59 1.83 -15.62 -10.47
CA LEU A 59 0.88 -14.50 -10.29
C LEU A 59 -0.37 -14.94 -9.53
N GLY A 60 -0.95 -16.10 -9.86
CA GLY A 60 -2.13 -16.63 -9.17
C GLY A 60 -1.85 -16.91 -7.70
N LEU A 61 -0.73 -17.58 -7.39
CA LEU A 61 -0.32 -17.85 -6.00
C LEU A 61 -0.02 -16.54 -5.26
N GLY A 62 0.75 -15.64 -5.87
CA GLY A 62 1.07 -14.33 -5.30
C GLY A 62 -0.17 -13.50 -5.01
N MET A 63 -1.18 -13.54 -5.89
CA MET A 63 -2.46 -12.87 -5.71
C MET A 63 -3.23 -13.42 -4.51
N VAL A 64 -3.36 -14.75 -4.39
CA VAL A 64 -4.06 -15.38 -3.28
C VAL A 64 -3.38 -15.08 -1.94
N VAL A 65 -2.06 -15.25 -1.87
CA VAL A 65 -1.28 -14.96 -0.64
C VAL A 65 -1.40 -13.49 -0.28
N SER A 66 -1.22 -12.58 -1.25
CA SER A 66 -1.33 -11.14 -1.02
C SER A 66 -2.74 -10.73 -0.56
N PHE A 67 -3.78 -11.35 -1.11
CA PHE A 67 -5.17 -11.09 -0.70
C PHE A 67 -5.41 -11.48 0.76
N LEU A 68 -5.01 -12.70 1.16
CA LEU A 68 -5.19 -13.18 2.53
C LEU A 68 -4.40 -12.35 3.54
N VAL A 69 -3.14 -12.03 3.22
CA VAL A 69 -2.30 -11.18 4.08
C VAL A 69 -2.87 -9.76 4.16
N ALA A 70 -3.27 -9.15 3.03
CA ALA A 70 -3.83 -7.81 3.03
C ALA A 70 -5.13 -7.74 3.84
N TRP A 71 -6.01 -8.72 3.71
CA TRP A 71 -7.24 -8.79 4.50
C TRP A 71 -6.96 -8.83 6.01
N ALA A 72 -6.06 -9.72 6.45
CA ALA A 72 -5.67 -9.82 7.84
C ALA A 72 -5.01 -8.54 8.36
N VAL A 73 -4.08 -7.97 7.59
CA VAL A 73 -3.33 -6.75 7.97
C VAL A 73 -4.26 -5.54 8.03
N ILE A 74 -5.19 -5.36 7.08
CA ILE A 74 -6.13 -4.24 7.09
C ILE A 74 -7.02 -4.30 8.33
N ALA A 75 -7.53 -5.48 8.69
CA ALA A 75 -8.34 -5.67 9.88
C ALA A 75 -7.58 -5.24 11.15
N VAL A 76 -6.36 -5.73 11.32
CA VAL A 76 -5.50 -5.38 12.47
C VAL A 76 -5.13 -3.89 12.46
N PHE A 77 -4.79 -3.35 11.29
CA PHE A 77 -4.36 -1.97 11.14
C PHE A 77 -5.48 -0.97 11.47
N LEU A 78 -6.73 -1.25 11.06
CA LEU A 78 -7.89 -0.43 11.42
C LEU A 78 -8.11 -0.37 12.93
N THR A 79 -7.87 -1.46 13.66
CA THR A 79 -7.90 -1.45 15.13
C THR A 79 -6.70 -0.71 15.72
N TYR A 80 -5.51 -0.87 15.14
CA TYR A 80 -4.29 -0.21 15.60
C TYR A 80 -4.41 1.33 15.56
N VAL A 81 -4.88 1.90 14.44
CA VAL A 81 -4.96 3.36 14.25
C VAL A 81 -5.98 4.05 15.15
N GLN A 82 -6.93 3.31 15.71
CA GLN A 82 -7.87 3.83 16.71
C GLN A 82 -7.20 4.09 18.06
N ARG A 83 -6.14 3.35 18.38
CA ARG A 83 -5.46 3.42 19.69
C ARG A 83 -4.07 4.04 19.63
N HIS A 84 -3.48 4.12 18.44
CA HIS A 84 -2.09 4.53 18.26
C HIS A 84 -1.93 5.62 17.20
N THR A 85 -0.77 6.28 17.24
CA THR A 85 -0.37 7.26 16.22
C THR A 85 0.44 6.58 15.10
N LEU A 86 0.59 7.27 13.98
CA LEU A 86 1.39 6.80 12.85
C LEU A 86 2.90 7.02 13.01
N ARG A 87 3.36 7.54 14.17
CA ARG A 87 4.78 7.89 14.39
C ARG A 87 5.73 6.72 14.20
N VAL A 88 5.33 5.52 14.65
CA VAL A 88 6.13 4.29 14.45
C VAL A 88 6.39 4.02 12.97
N PHE A 89 5.38 4.21 12.11
CA PHE A 89 5.54 4.06 10.66
C PHE A 89 6.42 5.16 10.06
N ALA A 90 6.40 6.38 10.61
CA ALA A 90 7.29 7.45 10.17
C ALA A 90 8.75 7.11 10.47
N TYR A 91 9.06 6.67 11.69
CA TYR A 91 10.42 6.24 12.06
C TYR A 91 10.88 5.05 11.22
N TYR A 92 10.03 4.03 11.04
CA TYR A 92 10.30 2.90 10.15
C TYR A 92 10.69 3.36 8.75
N ARG A 93 9.93 4.30 8.16
CA ARG A 93 10.21 4.81 6.80
C ARG A 93 11.48 5.64 6.71
N ILE A 94 11.83 6.41 7.74
CA ILE A 94 13.09 7.17 7.77
C ILE A 94 14.27 6.20 7.78
N ILE A 95 14.24 5.19 8.65
CA ILE A 95 15.28 4.16 8.73
C ILE A 95 15.38 3.41 7.40
N LEU A 96 14.24 2.95 6.86
CA LEU A 96 14.21 2.27 5.57
C LEU A 96 14.76 3.16 4.45
N GLY A 97 14.43 4.45 4.44
CA GLY A 97 14.96 5.41 3.47
C GLY A 97 16.48 5.53 3.54
N ILE A 98 17.05 5.58 4.74
CA ILE A 98 18.50 5.57 4.95
C ILE A 98 19.10 4.26 4.43
N VAL A 99 18.51 3.11 4.75
CA VAL A 99 18.98 1.80 4.28
C VAL A 99 18.97 1.73 2.75
N VAL A 100 17.88 2.17 2.10
CA VAL A 100 17.79 2.20 0.63
C VAL A 100 18.87 3.09 0.03
N ILE A 101 19.16 4.26 0.62
CA ILE A 101 20.24 5.14 0.16
C ILE A 101 21.61 4.45 0.28
N LEU A 102 21.83 3.66 1.32
CA LEU A 102 23.11 2.95 1.51
C LEU A 102 23.25 1.72 0.59
N VAL A 103 22.15 1.04 0.28
CA VAL A 103 22.14 -0.22 -0.50
C VAL A 103 22.03 0.02 -2.00
N VAL A 104 21.25 1.01 -2.43
CA VAL A 104 20.99 1.34 -3.85
C VAL A 104 21.99 2.39 -4.36
N ARG A 105 23.07 2.61 -3.62
CA ARG A 105 24.23 3.39 -4.06
C ARG A 105 25.06 2.61 -5.07
#